data_AF-A0A642C440-F1
#
_entry.id   AF-A0A642C440-F1
#
_cell.length_a   1.000
_cell.length_b   1.000
_cell.length_c   1.000
_cell.angle_alpha   90.00
_cell.angle_beta   90.00
_cell.angle_gamma   90.00
#
_symmetry.space_group_name_H-M   'P 1'
#
loop_
_entity.id
_entity.type
_entity.pdbx_description
1 polymer ?
#
loop_
_entity_poly.entity_id
_entity_poly.type
_entity_poly.pdbx_seq_one_letter_code
_entity_poly.pdbx_strand_id
1 'polypeptide(L)' 'MRKSILLFVLFALLNIPLMLFAQSGYKVKGHVVSAEDNEPMVGVSILEKGTTNGVITDIDGNYTLEI' A
#
# COMPACT_ATOMS: atom_id res chain seq x y z
N MET A 1 -40.77 0.76 17.87
CA MET A 1 -40.09 -0.42 17.30
C MET A 1 -39.66 -0.19 15.85
N ARG A 2 -40.56 0.10 14.90
CA ARG A 2 -40.19 0.37 13.47
C ARG A 2 -39.20 1.52 13.26
N LYS A 3 -39.39 2.66 13.94
CA LYS A 3 -38.47 3.82 13.87
C LYS A 3 -37.09 3.51 14.45
N SER A 4 -37.05 2.73 15.52
CA SER A 4 -35.80 2.30 16.16
C SER A 4 -34.97 1.39 15.24
N ILE A 5 -35.62 0.53 14.46
CA ILE A 5 -34.98 -0.31 13.44
C ILE A 5 -34.41 0.56 12.31
N LEU A 6 -35.18 1.53 11.82
CA LEU A 6 -34.72 2.47 10.77
C LEU A 6 -33.49 3.27 11.22
N LEU A 7 -33.48 3.76 12.46
CA LEU A 7 -32.34 4.50 13.02
C LEU A 7 -31.11 3.61 13.21
N PHE A 8 -31.30 2.35 13.59
CA PHE A 8 -30.20 1.39 13.72
C PHE A 8 -29.57 1.06 12.35
N VAL A 9 -30.39 0.87 11.32
CA VAL A 9 -29.92 0.65 9.94
C VAL A 9 -29.18 1.88 9.41
N LEU A 10 -29.70 3.08 9.65
CA LEU A 10 -29.02 4.32 9.26
C LEU A 10 -27.66 4.47 9.95
N PHE A 11 -27.60 4.16 11.25
CA PHE A 11 -26.35 4.20 12.01
C PHE A 11 -25.32 3.18 11.48
N ALA A 12 -25.75 1.95 11.17
CA ALA A 12 -24.87 0.95 10.57
C ALA A 12 -24.33 1.40 9.20
N LEU A 13 -25.18 1.97 8.34
CA LEU A 13 -24.77 2.48 7.02
C LEU A 13 -23.77 3.64 7.10
N LEU A 14 -23.87 4.51 8.11
CA LEU A 14 -22.91 5.60 8.32
C LEU A 14 -21.51 5.12 8.75
N ASN A 15 -21.38 3.93 9.34
CA ASN A 15 -20.10 3.43 9.85
C ASN A 15 -19.30 2.61 8.81
N ILE A 16 -19.93 2.09 7.76
CA ILE A 16 -19.26 1.36 6.66
C ILE A 16 -18.10 2.13 6.02
N PRO A 17 -18.21 3.44 5.69
CA PRO A 17 -17.11 4.16 5.04
C PRO A 17 -15.88 4.38 5.92
N LEU A 18 -15.97 4.20 7.24
CA LEU A 18 -14.79 4.30 8.12
C LEU A 18 -13.80 3.14 7.91
N MET A 19 -14.26 2.01 7.35
CA MET A 19 -13.39 0.87 7.02
C MET A 19 -12.58 1.09 5.73
N LEU A 20 -12.96 2.08 4.90
CA LEU A 20 -12.27 2.40 3.64
C LEU A 20 -10.94 3.15 3.83
N PHE A 21 -10.60 3.59 5.04
CA PHE A 21 -9.31 4.24 5.28
C PHE A 21 -8.17 3.25 5.58
N ALA A 22 -8.49 1.99 5.88
CA ALA A 22 -7.50 0.94 6.17
C ALA A 22 -6.93 0.23 4.92
N GLN A 23 -7.50 0.48 3.75
CA GLN A 23 -7.13 -0.13 2.47
C GLN A 23 -6.03 0.65 1.73
N SER A 24 -5.53 1.75 2.30
CA SER A 24 -4.30 2.38 1.81
C SER A 24 -3.14 1.52 2.31
N GLY A 25 -2.54 0.73 1.42
CA GLY A 25 -1.45 -0.17 1.77
C GLY A 25 -0.30 0.59 2.43
N TYR A 26 0.47 -0.11 3.27
CA TYR A 26 1.67 0.46 3.86
C TYR A 26 2.70 0.67 2.74
N LYS A 27 3.31 1.86 2.67
CA LYS A 27 4.28 2.17 1.62
C LYS A 27 5.70 1.94 2.11
N VAL A 28 6.34 0.89 1.60
CA VAL A 28 7.77 0.62 1.81
C VAL A 28 8.56 1.40 0.78
N LYS A 29 9.44 2.29 1.23
CA LYS A 29 10.35 3.04 0.38
C LYS A 29 11.78 2.61 0.65
N GLY A 30 12.60 2.62 -0.38
CA GLY A 30 14.03 2.39 -0.25
C GLY A 30 14.80 2.83 -1.47
N HIS A 31 16.10 2.60 -1.40
CA HIS A 31 17.08 2.96 -2.42
C HIS A 31 18.00 1.76 -2.63
N VAL A 32 18.20 1.36 -3.87
CA VAL A 32 19.00 0.20 -4.25
C VAL A 32 20.33 0.69 -4.81
N VAL A 33 21.42 0.24 -4.19
CA VAL A 33 22.78 0.55 -4.59
C VAL A 33 23.58 -0.71 -4.86
N SER A 34 24.55 -0.61 -5.75
CA SER A 34 25.53 -1.67 -6.01
C SER A 34 26.51 -1.79 -4.83
N ALA A 35 26.86 -3.02 -4.49
CA ALA A 35 27.75 -3.31 -3.36
C ALA A 35 29.22 -2.99 -3.64
N GLU A 36 29.61 -2.89 -4.91
CA GLU A 36 31.01 -2.71 -5.31
C GLU A 36 31.43 -1.24 -5.34
N ASP A 37 30.54 -0.36 -5.79
CA ASP A 37 30.80 1.06 -6.09
C ASP A 37 29.84 2.03 -5.37
N ASN A 38 28.81 1.52 -4.69
CA ASN A 38 27.73 2.32 -4.10
C ASN A 38 26.95 3.18 -5.11
N GLU A 39 26.94 2.80 -6.39
CA GLU A 39 26.17 3.51 -7.41
C GLU A 39 24.68 3.09 -7.40
N PRO A 40 23.74 4.01 -7.70
CA PRO A 40 22.31 3.68 -7.79
C PRO A 40 22.02 2.64 -8.87
N MET A 41 21.21 1.63 -8.53
CA MET A 41 20.82 0.60 -9.48
C MET A 41 19.45 0.87 -10.10
N VAL A 42 19.45 1.20 -11.38
CA VAL A 42 18.25 1.48 -12.18
C VAL A 42 17.68 0.20 -12.78
N GLY A 43 16.34 0.08 -12.81
CA GLY A 43 15.68 -1.02 -13.50
C GLY A 43 15.68 -2.35 -12.74
N VAL A 44 16.02 -2.35 -11.44
CA VAL A 44 16.01 -3.54 -10.60
C VAL A 44 14.58 -3.89 -10.23
N SER A 45 14.24 -5.18 -10.34
CA SER A 45 12.92 -5.70 -9.92
C SER A 45 12.92 -6.05 -8.43
N ILE A 46 11.93 -5.53 -7.72
CA ILE A 46 11.69 -5.78 -6.30
C ILE A 46 10.33 -6.46 -6.18
N LEU A 47 10.29 -7.65 -5.59
CA LEU A 47 9.08 -8.46 -5.44
C LEU A 47 8.82 -8.74 -3.96
N GLU A 48 7.59 -8.50 -3.51
CA GLU A 48 7.14 -8.91 -2.20
C GLU A 48 7.02 -10.44 -2.12
N LYS A 49 7.65 -11.02 -1.10
CA LYS A 49 7.72 -12.47 -0.96
C LYS A 49 6.33 -13.07 -0.74
N GLY A 50 5.95 -14.01 -1.60
CA GLY A 50 4.69 -14.73 -1.51
C GLY A 50 3.51 -14.02 -2.16
N THR A 51 3.73 -12.88 -2.81
CA THR A 51 2.72 -12.17 -3.59
C THR A 51 3.21 -11.98 -5.03
N THR A 52 2.36 -11.43 -5.89
CA THR A 52 2.73 -10.96 -7.24
C THR A 52 2.99 -9.47 -7.29
N ASN A 53 3.11 -8.84 -6.13
CA ASN A 53 3.26 -7.39 -6.00
C ASN A 53 4.74 -7.02 -6.11
N GLY A 54 5.08 -6.27 -7.15
CA GLY A 54 6.45 -5.88 -7.40
C GLY A 54 6.56 -4.54 -8.09
N VAL A 55 7.71 -3.89 -7.91
CA VAL A 55 8.03 -2.58 -8.47
C VAL A 55 9.42 -2.60 -9.07
N ILE A 56 9.70 -1.63 -9.94
CA ILE A 56 10.99 -1.44 -10.58
C ILE A 56 11.61 -0.14 -10.05
N THR A 57 12.92 -0.14 -9.79
CA THR A 57 13.63 1.06 -9.35
C THR A 57 13.69 2.14 -10.44
N ASP A 58 13.63 3.40 -10.03
CA ASP A 58 13.76 4.56 -10.93
C ASP A 58 15.23 4.84 -11.31
N ILE A 59 15.47 5.95 -12.02
CA ILE A 59 16.81 6.36 -12.49
C ILE A 59 17.79 6.69 -11.35
N ASP A 60 17.25 7.01 -10.17
CA ASP A 60 18.01 7.28 -8.97
C ASP A 60 18.03 6.05 -8.05
N GLY A 61 17.66 4.85 -8.55
CA GLY A 61 17.65 3.62 -7.76
C GLY A 61 16.59 3.57 -6.66
N ASN A 62 15.65 4.52 -6.61
CA ASN A 62 14.61 4.55 -5.59
C ASN A 62 13.42 3.67 -5.97
N TYR A 63 12.73 3.16 -4.96
CA TYR A 63 11.47 2.44 -5.14
C TYR A 63 10.45 2.79 -4.06
N THR A 64 9.18 2.60 -4.40
CA THR A 64 8.07 2.63 -3.45
C THR A 64 7.18 1.44 -3.75
N LEU A 65 7.10 0.50 -2.81
CA LEU A 65 6.25 -0.68 -2.87
C LEU A 65 5.08 -0.49 -1.89
N GLU A 66 3.86 -0.64 -2.39
CA GLU A 66 2.64 -0.57 -1.57
C GLU A 66 2.24 -2.00 -1.19
N ILE A 67 2.26 -2.31 0.11
CA ILE A 67 1.92 -3.64 0.68
C ILE A 67 0.60 -3.60 1.46
#